data_AF-A0A0R3WX12-F1
#
_entry.id   AF-A0A0R3WX12-F1
#
_cell.length_a   1.000
_cell.length_b   1.000
_cell.length_c   1.000
_cell.angle_alpha   90.00
_cell.angle_beta   90.00
_cell.angle_gamma   90.00
#
_symmetry.space_group_name_H-M   'P 1'
#
loop_
_entity.id
_entity.type
_entity.pdbx_description
1 polymer ?
#
loop_
_entity_poly.entity_id
_entity_poly.type
_entity_poly.pdbx_seq_one_letter_code
_entity_poly.pdbx_strand_id
1 'polypeptide(L)'
;STLKKNTAFVKKIRNLTESSKESLLKDFEGLNLSKYVAEVATAITEPKVKMTDIPFMLRLCSLMHRRYSDFSSLLFDAWKKVFSQQKTEKAPNLSKLRVDLVFFADSITTGVLPENDSVRLLALQLTQLTNGDKNFVNIGIVSSFVKACGDDWAGLIPRKYTSLAKTYGVTIHRSAFLPKERKTKCRGLFHDYYTAALERLTSMAKEARRVIASNRHQMFTKGEVHPERHEKEEQLVAACKKFYEAVSVLADVVDKDAPPAVATLLAVEEDENNGLKAEGQLQASEVRLFVVNNHLGFSLDTFFSIT
;
A
#
# COMPACT_ATOMS: atom_id res chain seq x y z
N SER A 1 -6.74 -9.64 -41.11
CA SER A 1 -6.57 -10.66 -40.05
C SER A 1 -7.83 -11.49 -39.89
N THR A 2 -7.70 -12.76 -39.49
CA THR A 2 -8.87 -13.65 -39.31
C THR A 2 -9.50 -13.45 -37.93
N LEU A 3 -10.84 -13.61 -37.84
CA LEU A 3 -11.60 -13.58 -36.58
C LEU A 3 -10.94 -14.45 -35.50
N LYS A 4 -10.54 -15.68 -35.85
CA LYS A 4 -9.87 -16.62 -34.94
C LYS A 4 -8.60 -16.05 -34.32
N LYS A 5 -7.74 -15.38 -35.10
CA LYS A 5 -6.46 -14.84 -34.60
C LYS A 5 -6.69 -13.63 -33.67
N ASN A 6 -7.62 -12.75 -34.02
CA ASN A 6 -7.94 -11.58 -33.19
C ASN A 6 -8.59 -11.99 -31.86
N THR A 7 -9.53 -12.95 -31.88
CA THR A 7 -10.13 -13.46 -30.63
C THR A 7 -9.09 -14.18 -29.76
N ALA A 8 -8.15 -14.92 -30.36
CA ALA A 8 -7.05 -15.55 -29.63
C ALA A 8 -6.12 -14.51 -28.97
N PHE A 9 -5.84 -13.40 -29.67
CA PHE A 9 -5.06 -12.28 -29.12
C PHE A 9 -5.74 -11.67 -27.89
N VAL A 10 -7.04 -11.36 -27.97
CA VAL A 10 -7.83 -10.84 -26.84
C VAL A 10 -7.82 -11.84 -25.66
N LYS A 11 -7.98 -13.14 -25.93
CA LYS A 11 -7.91 -14.18 -24.89
C LYS A 11 -6.53 -14.26 -24.23
N LYS A 12 -5.46 -14.01 -24.98
CA LYS A 12 -4.08 -14.00 -24.46
C LYS A 12 -3.86 -12.84 -23.48
N ILE A 13 -4.42 -11.66 -23.75
CA ILE A 13 -4.40 -10.52 -22.81
C ILE A 13 -5.09 -10.89 -21.49
N ARG A 14 -6.29 -11.49 -21.56
CA ARG A 14 -7.05 -11.91 -20.37
C ARG A 14 -6.32 -12.95 -19.51
N ASN A 15 -5.49 -13.77 -20.14
CA ASN A 15 -4.75 -14.86 -19.50
C ASN A 15 -3.24 -14.60 -19.59
N LEU A 16 -2.82 -13.36 -19.31
CA LEU A 16 -1.43 -12.96 -19.41
C LEU A 16 -0.54 -13.84 -18.50
N THR A 17 0.47 -14.45 -19.12
CA THR A 17 1.58 -15.13 -18.44
C THR A 17 2.91 -14.53 -18.88
N GLU A 18 3.96 -14.74 -18.09
CA GLU A 18 5.32 -14.28 -18.45
C GLU A 18 5.75 -14.79 -19.83
N SER A 19 5.57 -16.09 -20.08
CA SER A 19 5.91 -16.74 -21.36
C SER A 19 5.09 -16.23 -22.55
N SER A 20 3.93 -15.60 -22.30
CA SER A 20 3.06 -15.10 -23.36
C SER A 20 3.44 -13.70 -23.85
N LYS A 21 4.21 -12.92 -23.08
CA LYS A 21 4.49 -11.49 -23.32
C LYS A 21 5.11 -11.21 -24.69
N GLU A 22 6.20 -11.89 -25.03
CA GLU A 22 6.88 -11.71 -26.32
C GLU A 22 6.00 -12.11 -27.50
N SER A 23 5.32 -13.25 -27.38
CA SER A 23 4.40 -13.74 -28.40
C SER A 23 3.24 -12.77 -28.64
N LEU A 24 2.79 -12.07 -27.59
CA LEU A 24 1.72 -11.10 -27.65
C LEU A 24 2.15 -9.83 -28.40
N LEU A 25 3.38 -9.36 -28.18
CA LEU A 25 3.92 -8.23 -28.96
C LEU A 25 4.07 -8.59 -30.45
N LYS A 26 4.58 -9.80 -30.75
CA LYS A 26 4.69 -10.30 -32.13
C LYS A 26 3.33 -10.44 -32.81
N ASP A 27 2.34 -10.98 -32.10
CA ASP A 27 0.98 -11.06 -32.61
C ASP A 27 0.40 -9.66 -32.88
N PHE A 28 0.61 -8.70 -31.98
CA PHE A 28 0.17 -7.32 -32.18
C PHE A 28 0.73 -6.72 -33.48
N GLU A 29 2.00 -6.93 -33.80
CA GLU A 29 2.61 -6.44 -35.05
C GLU A 29 1.92 -6.98 -36.31
N GLY A 30 1.58 -8.27 -36.33
CA GLY A 30 0.98 -8.94 -37.48
C GLY A 30 -0.55 -8.86 -37.58
N LEU A 31 -1.24 -8.32 -36.58
CA LEU A 31 -2.70 -8.28 -36.53
C LEU A 31 -3.28 -6.88 -36.82
N ASN A 32 -4.28 -6.85 -37.68
CA ASN A 32 -5.23 -5.75 -37.78
C ASN A 32 -6.38 -5.98 -36.78
N LEU A 33 -6.41 -5.12 -35.76
CA LEU A 33 -7.36 -5.12 -34.65
C LEU A 33 -8.42 -4.01 -34.76
N SER A 34 -8.56 -3.34 -35.91
CA SER A 34 -9.49 -2.20 -36.05
C SER A 34 -10.94 -2.53 -35.67
N LYS A 35 -11.35 -3.80 -35.80
CA LYS A 35 -12.69 -4.28 -35.39
C LYS A 35 -12.74 -4.87 -33.97
N TYR A 36 -11.64 -4.84 -33.22
CA TYR A 36 -11.46 -5.47 -31.91
C TYR A 36 -10.91 -4.51 -30.84
N VAL A 37 -10.81 -3.22 -31.14
CA VAL A 37 -10.18 -2.24 -30.24
C VAL A 37 -10.93 -2.19 -28.90
N ALA A 38 -12.27 -2.22 -28.93
CA ALA A 38 -13.11 -2.22 -27.74
C ALA A 38 -12.94 -3.49 -26.88
N GLU A 39 -12.85 -4.65 -27.53
CA GLU A 39 -12.62 -5.94 -26.86
C GLU A 39 -11.22 -6.01 -26.25
N VAL A 40 -10.21 -5.46 -26.94
CA VAL A 40 -8.84 -5.35 -26.40
C VAL A 40 -8.82 -4.41 -25.19
N ALA A 41 -9.44 -3.23 -25.29
CA ALA A 41 -9.54 -2.28 -24.18
C ALA A 41 -10.20 -2.90 -22.95
N THR A 42 -11.29 -3.64 -23.15
CA THR A 42 -11.97 -4.36 -22.06
C THR A 42 -11.06 -5.45 -21.47
N ALA A 43 -10.46 -6.28 -22.32
CA ALA A 43 -9.57 -7.38 -21.91
C ALA A 43 -8.33 -6.92 -21.12
N ILE A 44 -7.85 -5.70 -21.34
CA ILE A 44 -6.73 -5.11 -20.60
C ILE A 44 -7.09 -4.86 -19.12
N THR A 45 -8.33 -4.48 -18.85
CA THR A 45 -8.79 -4.06 -17.51
C THR A 45 -9.36 -5.21 -16.66
N GLU A 46 -9.80 -6.30 -17.29
CA GLU A 46 -10.43 -7.45 -16.63
C GLU A 46 -9.48 -8.26 -15.71
N PRO A 47 -8.27 -8.66 -16.12
CA PRO A 47 -7.45 -9.55 -15.31
C PRO A 47 -6.89 -8.85 -14.06
N LYS A 48 -6.63 -9.65 -13.02
CA LYS A 48 -5.80 -9.22 -11.89
C LYS A 48 -4.33 -9.35 -12.29
N VAL A 49 -3.79 -8.29 -12.85
CA VAL A 49 -2.37 -8.22 -13.22
C VAL A 49 -1.48 -8.16 -11.96
N LYS A 50 -0.20 -8.53 -12.09
CA LYS A 50 0.79 -8.32 -11.03
C LYS A 50 1.38 -6.92 -11.16
N MET A 51 1.86 -6.35 -10.05
CA MET A 51 2.61 -5.07 -10.09
C MET A 51 3.80 -5.13 -11.05
N THR A 52 4.49 -6.27 -11.11
CA THR A 52 5.63 -6.51 -12.03
C THR A 52 5.23 -6.54 -13.50
N ASP A 53 3.94 -6.73 -13.81
CA ASP A 53 3.45 -6.81 -15.19
C ASP A 53 2.97 -5.44 -15.72
N ILE A 54 2.83 -4.43 -14.85
CA ILE A 54 2.37 -3.09 -15.23
C ILE A 54 3.24 -2.49 -16.36
N PRO A 55 4.59 -2.53 -16.32
CA PRO A 55 5.39 -1.97 -17.41
C PRO A 55 5.10 -2.62 -18.77
N PHE A 56 4.87 -3.93 -18.79
CA PHE A 56 4.49 -4.63 -20.02
C PHE A 56 3.10 -4.20 -20.50
N MET A 57 2.14 -4.11 -19.59
CA MET A 57 0.77 -3.69 -19.92
C MET A 57 0.75 -2.25 -20.46
N LEU A 58 1.52 -1.34 -19.88
CA LEU A 58 1.67 0.04 -20.36
C LEU A 58 2.31 0.08 -21.76
N ARG A 59 3.32 -0.76 -22.02
CA ARG A 59 3.91 -0.89 -23.36
C ARG A 59 2.86 -1.35 -24.38
N LEU A 60 2.06 -2.36 -24.06
CA LEU A 60 0.99 -2.82 -24.93
C LEU A 60 -0.06 -1.72 -25.16
N CYS A 61 -0.48 -1.02 -24.11
CA CYS A 61 -1.42 0.10 -24.21
C CYS A 61 -0.88 1.24 -25.09
N SER A 62 0.41 1.56 -24.94
CA SER A 62 1.08 2.58 -25.76
C SER A 62 1.11 2.18 -27.24
N LEU A 63 1.37 0.91 -27.54
CA LEU A 63 1.35 0.37 -28.90
C LEU A 63 -0.06 0.43 -29.51
N MET A 64 -1.08 0.03 -28.75
CA MET A 64 -2.48 0.14 -29.16
C MET A 64 -2.87 1.60 -29.43
N HIS A 65 -2.54 2.52 -28.50
CA HIS A 65 -2.82 3.94 -28.60
C HIS A 65 -2.21 4.59 -29.84
N ARG A 66 -0.97 4.24 -30.18
CA ARG A 66 -0.28 4.74 -31.39
C ARG A 66 -0.90 4.25 -32.70
N ARG A 67 -1.56 3.09 -32.69
CA ARG A 67 -2.11 2.46 -33.91
C ARG A 67 -3.60 2.72 -34.11
N TYR A 68 -4.36 2.86 -33.03
CA TYR A 68 -5.82 2.98 -33.06
C TYR A 68 -6.24 4.20 -32.24
N SER A 69 -6.76 5.22 -32.94
CA SER A 69 -7.08 6.53 -32.35
C SER A 69 -8.22 6.49 -31.32
N ASP A 70 -9.14 5.55 -31.46
CA ASP A 70 -10.28 5.31 -30.57
C ASP A 70 -9.92 4.52 -29.30
N PHE A 71 -8.73 3.91 -29.25
CA PHE A 71 -8.31 3.06 -28.14
C PHE A 71 -8.32 3.78 -26.79
N SER A 72 -7.86 5.03 -26.73
CA SER A 72 -7.76 5.80 -25.48
C SER A 72 -9.13 5.99 -24.82
N SER A 73 -10.14 6.42 -25.61
CA SER A 73 -11.51 6.60 -25.14
C SER A 73 -12.15 5.26 -24.70
N LEU A 74 -11.94 4.20 -25.49
CA LEU A 74 -12.49 2.88 -25.19
C LEU A 74 -11.87 2.27 -23.91
N LEU A 75 -10.57 2.46 -23.70
CA LEU A 75 -9.88 2.04 -22.48
C LEU A 75 -10.37 2.83 -21.26
N PHE A 76 -10.56 4.14 -21.41
CA PHE A 76 -11.14 4.95 -20.34
C PHE A 76 -12.57 4.50 -19.97
N ASP A 77 -13.40 4.18 -20.96
CA ASP A 77 -14.74 3.64 -20.73
C ASP A 77 -14.71 2.29 -20.01
N ALA A 78 -13.77 1.40 -20.38
CA ALA A 78 -13.56 0.14 -19.67
C ALA A 78 -13.17 0.37 -18.20
N TRP A 79 -12.27 1.31 -17.91
CA TRP A 79 -11.89 1.66 -16.54
C TRP A 79 -13.03 2.25 -15.72
N LYS A 80 -13.84 3.15 -16.30
CA LYS A 80 -15.06 3.67 -15.66
C LYS A 80 -15.97 2.54 -15.25
N LYS A 81 -16.17 1.55 -16.14
CA LYS A 81 -16.98 0.37 -15.85
C LYS A 81 -16.40 -0.42 -14.67
N VAL A 82 -15.11 -0.72 -14.67
CA VAL A 82 -14.42 -1.43 -13.57
C VAL A 82 -14.64 -0.71 -12.23
N PHE A 83 -14.34 0.59 -12.15
CA PHE A 83 -14.49 1.33 -10.89
C PHE A 83 -15.94 1.54 -10.47
N SER A 84 -16.90 1.58 -11.40
CA SER A 84 -18.32 1.67 -11.04
C SER A 84 -18.86 0.36 -10.46
N GLN A 85 -18.46 -0.79 -11.01
CA GLN A 85 -18.88 -2.12 -10.56
C GLN A 85 -18.38 -2.44 -9.15
N GLN A 86 -17.18 -1.98 -8.79
CA GLN A 86 -16.62 -2.12 -7.43
C GLN A 86 -17.54 -1.55 -6.34
N LYS A 87 -18.39 -0.56 -6.66
CA LYS A 87 -19.32 0.04 -5.69
C LYS A 87 -20.56 -0.81 -5.43
N THR A 88 -20.95 -1.63 -6.39
CA THR A 88 -22.16 -2.46 -6.32
C THR A 88 -21.88 -3.89 -5.87
N GLU A 89 -20.61 -4.30 -5.91
CA GLU A 89 -20.20 -5.65 -5.55
C GLU A 89 -20.23 -5.85 -4.03
N LYS A 90 -20.86 -6.94 -3.56
CA LYS A 90 -20.98 -7.25 -2.12
C LYS A 90 -19.61 -7.46 -1.44
N ALA A 91 -18.62 -7.89 -2.20
CA ALA A 91 -17.26 -8.15 -1.74
C ALA A 91 -16.25 -7.72 -2.81
N PRO A 92 -15.86 -6.44 -2.86
CA PRO A 92 -14.93 -5.94 -3.86
C PRO A 92 -13.56 -6.61 -3.75
N ASN A 93 -12.94 -6.91 -4.88
CA ASN A 93 -11.61 -7.51 -4.90
C ASN A 93 -10.51 -6.45 -4.62
N LEU A 94 -10.30 -6.16 -3.33
CA LEU A 94 -9.33 -5.17 -2.84
C LEU A 94 -7.90 -5.43 -3.35
N SER A 95 -7.55 -6.71 -3.53
CA SER A 95 -6.22 -7.08 -4.02
C SER A 95 -6.00 -6.74 -5.51
N LYS A 96 -7.08 -6.76 -6.30
CA LYS A 96 -7.08 -6.30 -7.69
C LYS A 96 -7.10 -4.78 -7.74
N LEU A 97 -8.01 -4.14 -6.98
CA LEU A 97 -8.14 -2.69 -6.92
C LEU A 97 -6.80 -2.00 -6.61
N ARG A 98 -6.00 -2.58 -5.70
CA ARG A 98 -4.65 -2.11 -5.39
C ARG A 98 -3.74 -1.97 -6.61
N VAL A 99 -3.76 -2.94 -7.52
CA VAL A 99 -2.92 -2.95 -8.72
C VAL A 99 -3.56 -2.11 -9.82
N ASP A 100 -4.89 -2.18 -9.96
CA ASP A 100 -5.65 -1.40 -10.92
C ASP A 100 -5.45 0.11 -10.74
N LEU A 101 -5.40 0.60 -9.50
CA LEU A 101 -5.16 2.04 -9.23
C LEU A 101 -3.79 2.51 -9.72
N VAL A 102 -2.76 1.70 -9.52
CA VAL A 102 -1.40 2.01 -10.00
C VAL A 102 -1.37 1.95 -11.51
N PHE A 103 -1.92 0.89 -12.12
CA PHE A 103 -1.95 0.75 -13.57
C PHE A 103 -2.76 1.87 -14.24
N PHE A 104 -3.89 2.26 -13.65
CA PHE A 104 -4.70 3.38 -14.13
C PHE A 104 -3.93 4.70 -14.02
N ALA A 105 -3.31 4.99 -12.88
CA ALA A 105 -2.51 6.19 -12.68
C ALA A 105 -1.33 6.28 -13.67
N ASP A 106 -0.57 5.20 -13.86
CA ASP A 106 0.54 5.17 -14.80
C ASP A 106 0.07 5.29 -16.26
N SER A 107 -1.13 4.79 -16.58
CA SER A 107 -1.74 4.97 -17.90
C SER A 107 -2.07 6.44 -18.19
N ILE A 108 -2.31 7.25 -17.16
CA ILE A 108 -2.46 8.71 -17.28
C ILE A 108 -1.08 9.36 -17.40
N THR A 109 -0.13 9.01 -16.52
CA THR A 109 1.24 9.56 -16.53
C THR A 109 1.96 9.32 -17.87
N THR A 110 1.69 8.17 -18.52
CA THR A 110 2.24 7.82 -19.84
C THR A 110 1.48 8.43 -21.03
N GLY A 111 0.38 9.16 -20.77
CA GLY A 111 -0.42 9.83 -21.80
C GLY A 111 -1.32 8.90 -22.63
N VAL A 112 -1.48 7.64 -22.24
CA VAL A 112 -2.40 6.70 -22.91
C VAL A 112 -3.85 7.10 -22.69
N LEU A 113 -4.19 7.54 -21.48
CA LEU A 113 -5.54 7.93 -21.09
C LEU A 113 -5.78 9.45 -21.22
N PRO A 114 -7.02 9.88 -21.49
CA PRO A 114 -7.34 11.30 -21.57
C PRO A 114 -7.17 11.96 -20.20
N GLU A 115 -6.37 13.02 -20.13
CA GLU A 115 -5.87 13.56 -18.85
C GLU A 115 -7.00 14.03 -17.92
N ASN A 116 -7.81 15.00 -18.33
CA ASN A 116 -8.74 15.71 -17.43
C ASN A 116 -9.77 14.78 -16.76
N ASP A 117 -10.44 13.94 -17.54
CA ASP A 117 -11.47 13.03 -17.02
C ASP A 117 -10.86 11.89 -16.21
N SER A 118 -9.68 11.40 -16.60
CA SER A 118 -8.99 10.32 -15.89
C SER A 118 -8.43 10.78 -14.56
N VAL A 119 -7.83 11.98 -14.50
CA VAL A 119 -7.38 12.61 -13.25
C VAL A 119 -8.55 12.80 -12.29
N ARG A 120 -9.70 13.29 -12.78
CA ARG A 120 -10.91 13.45 -11.95
C ARG A 120 -11.41 12.10 -11.42
N LEU A 121 -11.39 11.07 -12.26
CA LEU A 121 -11.81 9.72 -11.85
C LEU A 121 -10.88 9.14 -10.78
N LEU A 122 -9.56 9.26 -10.96
CA LEU A 122 -8.57 8.80 -9.98
C LEU A 122 -8.73 9.54 -8.65
N ALA A 123 -8.87 10.87 -8.68
CA ALA A 123 -9.09 11.67 -7.48
C ALA A 123 -10.35 11.22 -6.71
N LEU A 124 -11.43 10.91 -7.43
CA LEU A 124 -12.66 10.38 -6.84
C LEU A 124 -12.43 9.01 -6.17
N GLN A 125 -11.68 8.11 -6.80
CA GLN A 125 -11.36 6.80 -6.22
C GLN A 125 -10.49 6.94 -4.95
N LEU A 126 -9.44 7.75 -5.00
CA LEU A 126 -8.56 7.99 -3.85
C LEU A 126 -9.32 8.63 -2.68
N THR A 127 -10.22 9.58 -2.97
CA THR A 127 -11.07 10.21 -1.96
C THR A 127 -12.02 9.19 -1.30
N GLN A 128 -12.60 8.27 -2.08
CA GLN A 128 -13.48 7.22 -1.54
C GLN A 128 -12.72 6.25 -0.64
N LEU A 129 -11.49 5.89 -1.01
CA LEU A 129 -10.65 4.97 -0.24
C LEU A 129 -10.20 5.54 1.10
N THR A 130 -10.07 6.87 1.19
CA THR A 130 -9.53 7.57 2.35
C THR A 130 -10.64 8.12 3.25
N ASN A 131 -11.60 8.90 2.72
CA ASN A 131 -12.64 9.56 3.52
C ASN A 131 -13.73 8.58 4.02
N GLY A 132 -13.90 7.42 3.38
CA GLY A 132 -14.93 6.43 3.73
C GLY A 132 -14.48 5.34 4.71
N ASP A 133 -13.20 5.30 5.07
CA ASP A 133 -12.58 4.10 5.63
C ASP A 133 -12.34 4.17 7.15
N LYS A 134 -13.44 4.08 7.91
CA LYS A 134 -13.43 4.18 9.39
C LYS A 134 -12.57 3.11 10.07
N ASN A 135 -12.43 1.94 9.46
CA ASN A 135 -11.71 0.79 10.02
C ASN A 135 -10.33 0.60 9.35
N PHE A 136 -9.91 1.52 8.49
CA PHE A 136 -8.63 1.48 7.79
C PHE A 136 -8.40 0.19 6.99
N VAL A 137 -9.46 -0.39 6.42
CA VAL A 137 -9.36 -1.61 5.59
C VAL A 137 -8.60 -1.36 4.28
N ASN A 138 -8.56 -0.11 3.83
CA ASN A 138 -7.88 0.32 2.60
C ASN A 138 -6.43 0.76 2.84
N ILE A 139 -5.92 0.74 4.07
CA ILE A 139 -4.58 1.29 4.39
C ILE A 139 -3.47 0.67 3.55
N GLY A 140 -3.57 -0.64 3.26
CA GLY A 140 -2.62 -1.34 2.39
C GLY A 140 -2.74 -0.95 0.92
N ILE A 141 -3.94 -0.59 0.44
CA ILE A 141 -4.16 -0.08 -0.92
C ILE A 141 -3.54 1.30 -1.05
N VAL A 142 -3.88 2.21 -0.12
CA VAL A 142 -3.39 3.58 -0.09
C VAL A 142 -1.87 3.60 0.00
N SER A 143 -1.29 2.82 0.92
CA SER A 143 0.18 2.75 1.07
C SER A 143 0.87 2.24 -0.19
N SER A 144 0.29 1.22 -0.86
CA SER A 144 0.82 0.69 -2.11
C SER A 144 0.75 1.71 -3.25
N PHE A 145 -0.33 2.48 -3.33
CA PHE A 145 -0.49 3.52 -4.34
C PHE A 145 0.52 4.65 -4.13
N VAL A 146 0.65 5.17 -2.90
CA VAL A 146 1.61 6.24 -2.60
C VAL A 146 3.05 5.77 -2.82
N LYS A 147 3.36 4.51 -2.51
CA LYS A 147 4.70 3.95 -2.78
C LYS A 147 5.05 3.93 -4.27
N ALA A 148 4.09 3.59 -5.13
CA ALA A 148 4.31 3.43 -6.57
C ALA A 148 4.21 4.77 -7.33
N CYS A 149 3.19 5.57 -7.01
CA CYS A 149 2.79 6.75 -7.79
C CYS A 149 2.95 8.06 -7.00
N GLY A 150 3.48 8.02 -5.77
CA GLY A 150 3.48 9.15 -4.84
C GLY A 150 4.20 10.38 -5.36
N ASP A 151 5.32 10.23 -6.08
CA ASP A 151 6.09 11.38 -6.55
C ASP A 151 5.36 12.13 -7.66
N ASP A 152 4.78 11.39 -8.61
CA ASP A 152 3.96 11.93 -9.70
C ASP A 152 2.70 12.61 -9.18
N TRP A 153 1.99 12.00 -8.23
CA TRP A 153 0.64 12.41 -7.87
C TRP A 153 0.54 13.30 -6.64
N ALA A 154 1.44 13.12 -5.67
CA ALA A 154 1.43 13.85 -4.39
C ALA A 154 2.77 14.53 -4.09
N GLY A 155 3.80 14.34 -4.91
CA GLY A 155 5.16 14.75 -4.59
C GLY A 155 5.66 14.11 -3.29
N LEU A 156 5.25 12.87 -3.01
CA LEU A 156 5.67 12.08 -1.87
C LEU A 156 6.72 11.06 -2.30
N ILE A 157 7.76 10.94 -1.51
CA ILE A 157 8.80 9.92 -1.67
C ILE A 157 8.93 9.22 -0.32
N PRO A 158 9.01 7.88 -0.28
CA PRO A 158 9.21 7.18 0.97
C PRO A 158 10.38 7.72 1.79
N ARG A 159 10.16 7.93 3.08
CA ARG A 159 11.11 8.54 4.00
C ARG A 159 12.46 7.84 3.97
N LYS A 160 12.48 6.50 3.96
CA LYS A 160 13.71 5.70 3.83
C LYS A 160 14.60 6.17 2.68
N TYR A 161 14.02 6.47 1.51
CA TYR A 161 14.78 6.96 0.36
C TYR A 161 15.31 8.38 0.59
N THR A 162 14.50 9.26 1.18
CA THR A 162 14.95 10.63 1.51
C THR A 162 16.09 10.64 2.53
N SER A 163 16.02 9.76 3.54
CA SER A 163 17.08 9.60 4.55
C SER A 163 18.36 9.04 3.94
N LEU A 164 18.27 7.98 3.12
CA LEU A 164 19.41 7.41 2.41
C LEU A 164 20.08 8.44 1.48
N ALA A 165 19.27 9.17 0.70
CA ALA A 165 19.75 10.22 -0.18
C ALA A 165 20.52 11.31 0.59
N LYS A 166 20.02 11.72 1.76
CA LYS A 166 20.71 12.66 2.65
C LYS A 166 22.02 12.07 3.20
N THR A 167 22.01 10.82 3.65
CA THR A 167 23.20 10.14 4.20
C THR A 167 24.32 10.01 3.18
N TYR A 168 23.98 9.71 1.92
CA TYR A 168 24.96 9.50 0.84
C TYR A 168 25.16 10.73 -0.05
N GLY A 169 24.52 11.87 0.25
CA GLY A 169 24.63 13.09 -0.56
C GLY A 169 24.08 12.98 -1.99
N VAL A 170 23.14 12.07 -2.23
CA VAL A 170 22.54 11.82 -3.55
C VAL A 170 21.29 12.69 -3.74
N THR A 171 21.12 13.27 -4.92
CA THR A 171 19.90 14.01 -5.27
C THR A 171 18.86 13.07 -5.84
N ILE A 172 17.64 13.08 -5.31
CA ILE A 172 16.51 12.32 -5.87
C ILE A 172 15.83 13.14 -6.96
N HIS A 173 15.78 12.61 -8.18
CA HIS A 173 15.04 13.22 -9.28
C HIS A 173 13.54 13.21 -8.96
N ARG A 174 12.89 14.37 -9.17
CA ARG A 174 11.48 14.57 -8.88
C ARG A 174 10.68 14.65 -10.17
N SER A 175 9.50 14.06 -10.15
CA SER A 175 8.53 14.14 -11.23
C SER A 175 8.04 15.56 -11.45
N ALA A 176 7.92 15.94 -12.73
CA ALA A 176 7.27 17.16 -13.20
C ALA A 176 5.85 16.94 -13.76
N PHE A 177 5.28 15.73 -13.62
CA PHE A 177 4.02 15.34 -14.26
C PHE A 177 2.83 16.24 -13.85
N LEU A 178 2.60 16.42 -12.54
CA LEU A 178 1.54 17.31 -12.04
C LEU A 178 2.06 18.65 -11.49
N PRO A 179 1.31 19.75 -11.67
CA PRO A 179 1.57 21.02 -11.00
C PRO A 179 1.61 20.89 -9.47
N LYS A 180 2.40 21.75 -8.83
CA LYS A 180 2.62 21.74 -7.36
C LYS A 180 1.32 21.89 -6.58
N GLU A 181 0.38 22.70 -7.06
CA GLU A 181 -0.91 22.93 -6.40
C GLU A 181 -1.74 21.65 -6.37
N ARG A 182 -1.78 20.89 -7.48
CA ARG A 182 -2.50 19.61 -7.56
C ARG A 182 -1.83 18.54 -6.70
N LYS A 183 -0.49 18.46 -6.73
CA LYS A 183 0.29 17.57 -5.85
C LYS A 183 0.00 17.84 -4.36
N THR A 184 -0.09 19.12 -3.98
CA THR A 184 -0.35 19.53 -2.59
C THR A 184 -1.73 19.07 -2.10
N LYS A 185 -2.77 19.21 -2.93
CA LYS A 185 -4.11 18.72 -2.58
C LYS A 185 -4.15 17.20 -2.40
N CYS A 186 -3.53 16.46 -3.33
CA CYS A 186 -3.45 15.00 -3.26
C CYS A 186 -2.63 14.53 -2.03
N ARG A 187 -1.54 15.24 -1.71
CA ARG A 187 -0.74 15.00 -0.51
C ARG A 187 -1.55 15.19 0.77
N GLY A 188 -2.34 16.27 0.84
CA GLY A 188 -3.22 16.55 1.98
C GLY A 188 -4.11 15.35 2.30
N LEU A 189 -4.73 14.75 1.27
CA LEU A 189 -5.58 13.56 1.43
C LEU A 189 -4.87 12.39 2.13
N PHE A 190 -3.62 12.11 1.76
CA PHE A 190 -2.84 11.02 2.37
C PHE A 190 -2.32 11.37 3.77
N HIS A 191 -1.99 12.64 4.02
CA HIS A 191 -1.59 13.12 5.34
C HIS A 191 -2.75 13.12 6.34
N ASP A 192 -3.94 13.50 5.91
CA ASP A 192 -5.16 13.45 6.72
C ASP A 192 -5.51 11.99 7.06
N TYR A 193 -5.43 11.09 6.07
CA TYR A 193 -5.66 9.66 6.29
C TYR A 193 -4.64 9.04 7.26
N TYR A 194 -3.35 9.41 7.15
CA TYR A 194 -2.32 8.99 8.12
C TYR A 194 -2.61 9.52 9.53
N THR A 195 -3.02 10.79 9.66
CA THR A 195 -3.33 11.40 10.96
C THR A 195 -4.47 10.66 11.65
N ALA A 196 -5.57 10.39 10.92
CA ALA A 196 -6.68 9.61 11.44
C ALA A 196 -6.28 8.17 11.80
N ALA A 197 -5.40 7.54 11.01
CA ALA A 197 -4.90 6.19 11.28
C ALA A 197 -4.05 6.16 12.58
N LEU A 198 -3.24 7.19 12.80
CA LEU A 198 -2.42 7.33 14.02
C LEU A 198 -3.30 7.53 15.26
N GLU A 199 -4.35 8.33 15.17
CA GLU A 199 -5.35 8.50 16.24
C GLU A 199 -6.03 7.16 16.58
N ARG A 200 -6.44 6.40 15.56
CA ARG A 200 -7.04 5.07 15.75
C ARG A 200 -6.06 4.11 16.43
N LEU A 201 -4.80 4.08 15.99
CA LEU A 201 -3.75 3.25 16.59
C LEU A 201 -3.56 3.59 18.07
N THR A 202 -3.53 4.89 18.39
CA THR A 202 -3.40 5.38 19.77
C THR A 202 -4.60 4.94 20.62
N SER A 203 -5.82 5.00 20.07
CA SER A 203 -7.02 4.49 20.74
C SER A 203 -6.97 2.99 20.99
N MET A 204 -6.51 2.19 20.00
CA MET A 204 -6.37 0.74 20.15
C MET A 204 -5.34 0.37 21.22
N ALA A 205 -4.19 1.07 21.22
CA ALA A 205 -3.16 0.88 22.23
C ALA A 205 -3.67 1.24 23.64
N LYS A 206 -4.45 2.32 23.77
CA LYS A 206 -5.10 2.70 25.05
C LYS A 206 -6.08 1.64 25.55
N GLU A 207 -6.86 1.04 24.66
CA GLU A 207 -7.77 -0.06 25.01
C GLU A 207 -7.02 -1.31 25.47
N ALA A 208 -5.99 -1.73 24.72
CA ALA A 208 -5.14 -2.86 25.09
C ALA A 208 -4.47 -2.63 26.46
N ARG A 209 -3.88 -1.45 26.69
CA ARG A 209 -3.25 -1.09 27.98
C ARG A 209 -4.20 -1.18 29.15
N ARG A 210 -5.46 -0.75 29.00
CA ARG A 210 -6.48 -0.86 30.06
C ARG A 210 -6.74 -2.31 30.44
N VAL A 211 -6.83 -3.21 29.46
CA VAL A 211 -7.04 -4.65 29.70
C VAL A 211 -5.80 -5.26 30.36
N ILE A 212 -4.60 -4.96 29.86
CA ILE A 212 -3.33 -5.42 30.44
C ILE A 212 -3.21 -4.99 31.91
N ALA A 213 -3.44 -3.71 32.20
CA ALA A 213 -3.38 -3.16 33.56
C ALA A 213 -4.41 -3.82 34.49
N SER A 214 -5.64 -3.97 34.01
CA SER A 214 -6.72 -4.63 34.76
C SER A 214 -6.42 -6.10 35.04
N ASN A 215 -5.84 -6.83 34.08
CA ASN A 215 -5.44 -8.22 34.24
C ASN A 215 -4.25 -8.34 35.22
N ARG A 216 -3.24 -7.46 35.11
CA ARG A 216 -2.11 -7.41 36.06
C ARG A 216 -2.59 -7.17 37.50
N HIS A 217 -3.55 -6.28 37.70
CA HIS A 217 -4.15 -6.02 39.00
C HIS A 217 -4.94 -7.23 39.55
N GLN A 218 -5.68 -7.94 38.69
CA GLN A 218 -6.39 -9.16 39.10
C GLN A 218 -5.42 -10.29 39.48
N MET A 219 -4.36 -10.51 38.69
CA MET A 219 -3.30 -11.44 39.06
C MET A 219 -2.70 -11.08 40.42
N PHE A 220 -2.41 -9.81 40.66
CA PHE A 220 -1.83 -9.37 41.94
C PHE A 220 -2.79 -9.58 43.13
N THR A 221 -4.07 -9.30 42.96
CA THR A 221 -5.06 -9.34 44.06
C THR A 221 -5.66 -10.71 44.32
N LYS A 222 -5.80 -11.55 43.28
CA LYS A 222 -6.48 -12.85 43.36
C LYS A 222 -5.58 -14.04 43.04
N GLY A 223 -4.38 -13.82 42.49
CA GLY A 223 -3.47 -14.87 42.05
C GLY A 223 -3.86 -15.53 40.71
N GLU A 224 -4.99 -15.15 40.13
CA GLU A 224 -5.51 -15.73 38.89
C GLU A 224 -6.21 -14.68 38.01
N VAL A 225 -6.20 -14.92 36.70
CA VAL A 225 -6.97 -14.18 35.69
C VAL A 225 -7.74 -15.19 34.85
N HIS A 226 -9.02 -14.92 34.65
CA HIS A 226 -9.91 -15.81 33.90
C HIS A 226 -9.41 -16.00 32.45
N PRO A 227 -9.46 -17.23 31.87
CA PRO A 227 -8.96 -17.51 30.52
C PRO A 227 -9.52 -16.57 29.43
N GLU A 228 -10.81 -16.25 29.46
CA GLU A 228 -11.44 -15.32 28.51
C GLU A 228 -10.81 -13.92 28.52
N ARG A 229 -10.28 -13.48 29.67
CA ARG A 229 -9.61 -12.18 29.78
C ARG A 229 -8.21 -12.20 29.19
N HIS A 230 -7.51 -13.33 29.32
CA HIS A 230 -6.24 -13.55 28.63
C HIS A 230 -6.45 -13.57 27.11
N GLU A 231 -7.46 -14.28 26.64
CA GLU A 231 -7.80 -14.33 25.21
C GLU A 231 -8.13 -12.93 24.67
N LYS A 232 -8.96 -12.15 25.39
CA LYS A 232 -9.27 -10.77 24.99
C LYS A 232 -8.04 -9.87 24.95
N GLU A 233 -7.13 -9.99 25.92
CA GLU A 233 -5.86 -9.25 25.93
C GLU A 233 -5.02 -9.60 24.69
N GLU A 234 -4.84 -10.89 24.41
CA GLU A 234 -4.07 -11.38 23.27
C GLU A 234 -4.66 -10.87 21.94
N GLN A 235 -5.98 -10.94 21.78
CA GLN A 235 -6.67 -10.44 20.59
C GLN A 235 -6.45 -8.93 20.38
N LEU A 236 -6.60 -8.12 21.43
CA LEU A 236 -6.40 -6.66 21.35
C LEU A 236 -4.94 -6.30 21.05
N VAL A 237 -3.99 -6.97 21.71
CA VAL A 237 -2.56 -6.75 21.48
C VAL A 237 -2.16 -7.15 20.07
N ALA A 238 -2.62 -8.32 19.58
CA ALA A 238 -2.35 -8.78 18.23
C ALA A 238 -2.93 -7.83 17.17
N ALA A 239 -4.18 -7.38 17.35
CA ALA A 239 -4.81 -6.40 16.47
C ALA A 239 -4.05 -5.06 16.46
N CYS A 240 -3.62 -4.57 17.62
CA CYS A 240 -2.83 -3.34 17.74
C CYS A 240 -1.47 -3.46 17.04
N LYS A 241 -0.75 -4.58 17.22
CA LYS A 241 0.55 -4.83 16.56
C LYS A 241 0.40 -4.88 15.03
N LYS A 242 -0.60 -5.61 14.53
CA LYS A 242 -0.87 -5.69 13.09
C LYS A 242 -1.21 -4.32 12.51
N PHE A 243 -2.01 -3.51 13.21
CA PHE A 243 -2.34 -2.17 12.73
C PHE A 243 -1.15 -1.21 12.81
N TYR A 244 -0.32 -1.32 13.85
CA TYR A 244 0.94 -0.58 13.97
C TYR A 244 1.86 -0.78 12.76
N GLU A 245 2.01 -2.02 12.28
CA GLU A 245 2.81 -2.32 11.08
C GLU A 245 2.25 -1.59 9.85
N ALA A 246 0.93 -1.62 9.66
CA ALA A 246 0.28 -0.93 8.55
C ALA A 246 0.44 0.59 8.61
N VAL A 247 0.27 1.20 9.80
CA VAL A 247 0.49 2.64 10.02
C VAL A 247 1.96 3.02 9.83
N SER A 248 2.89 2.16 10.22
CA SER A 248 4.34 2.39 10.03
C SER A 248 4.72 2.38 8.55
N VAL A 249 4.15 1.48 7.75
CA VAL A 249 4.33 1.49 6.29
C VAL A 249 3.74 2.77 5.69
N LEU A 250 2.53 3.16 6.12
CA LEU A 250 1.90 4.40 5.66
C LEU A 250 2.78 5.62 5.99
N ALA A 251 3.28 5.71 7.23
CA ALA A 251 4.17 6.79 7.68
C ALA A 251 5.39 6.96 6.78
N ASP A 252 6.06 5.85 6.45
CA ASP A 252 7.22 5.85 5.56
C ASP A 252 6.85 6.41 4.18
N VAL A 253 5.79 5.89 3.54
CA VAL A 253 5.44 6.31 2.17
C VAL A 253 4.88 7.73 2.08
N VAL A 254 4.27 8.24 3.16
CA VAL A 254 3.78 9.63 3.22
C VAL A 254 4.80 10.63 3.76
N ASP A 255 6.04 10.19 3.99
CA ASP A 255 7.13 11.00 4.55
C ASP A 255 6.77 11.67 5.89
N LYS A 256 6.27 10.85 6.83
CA LYS A 256 5.95 11.25 8.20
C LYS A 256 6.77 10.45 9.21
N ASP A 257 6.78 10.93 10.44
CA ASP A 257 7.37 10.17 11.55
C ASP A 257 6.67 8.84 11.76
N ALA A 258 7.46 7.81 12.08
CA ALA A 258 6.89 6.54 12.48
C ALA A 258 6.13 6.72 13.81
N PRO A 259 5.03 5.96 14.04
CA PRO A 259 4.42 5.91 15.36
C PRO A 259 5.46 5.51 16.43
N PRO A 260 5.29 5.91 17.70
CA PRO A 260 6.14 5.44 18.79
C PRO A 260 6.21 3.93 18.82
N ALA A 261 7.35 3.36 19.21
CA ALA A 261 7.55 1.92 19.22
C ALA A 261 6.38 1.17 19.88
N VAL A 262 5.95 0.06 19.28
CA VAL A 262 4.76 -0.67 19.76
C VAL A 262 4.87 -1.08 21.23
N ALA A 263 6.08 -1.39 21.71
CA ALA A 263 6.34 -1.67 23.12
C ALA A 263 6.02 -0.46 24.01
N THR A 264 6.42 0.75 23.60
CA THR A 264 6.09 2.00 24.28
C THR A 264 4.60 2.28 24.26
N LEU A 265 3.92 2.06 23.13
CA LEU A 265 2.47 2.26 23.03
C LEU A 265 1.66 1.33 23.94
N LEU A 266 2.17 0.11 24.17
CA LEU A 266 1.52 -0.91 24.99
C LEU A 266 2.03 -0.95 26.44
N ALA A 267 3.03 -0.13 26.79
CA ALA A 267 3.56 -0.08 28.15
C ALA A 267 2.50 0.42 29.13
N VAL A 268 2.29 -0.34 30.21
CA VAL A 268 1.49 0.09 31.35
C VAL A 268 2.44 0.79 32.32
N GLU A 269 2.20 2.07 32.58
CA GLU A 269 2.93 2.79 33.63
C GLU A 269 2.67 2.08 34.97
N GLU A 270 3.74 1.83 35.72
CA GLU A 270 3.60 1.32 37.08
C GLU A 270 3.10 2.48 37.94
N ASP A 271 1.93 2.33 38.56
CA ASP A 271 1.49 3.28 39.58
C ASP A 271 2.53 3.28 40.71
N GLU A 272 3.44 4.27 40.73
CA GLU A 272 4.42 4.50 41.81
C GLU A 272 3.75 4.73 43.18
N ASN A 273 2.42 4.75 43.25
CA ASN A 273 1.66 5.09 44.45
C ASN A 273 1.17 3.90 45.30
N ASN A 274 1.57 2.66 44.97
CA ASN A 274 1.33 1.49 45.83
C ASN A 274 2.58 1.01 46.58
N GLY A 275 3.45 1.95 46.97
CA GLY A 275 4.58 1.73 47.86
C GLY A 275 4.15 1.43 49.30
N LEU A 276 3.60 0.24 49.54
CA LEU A 276 3.65 -0.38 50.87
C LEU A 276 5.05 -0.93 51.06
N LYS A 277 5.82 -0.23 51.91
CA LYS A 277 7.12 -0.65 52.43
C LYS A 277 7.06 -2.10 52.91
N ALA A 278 7.74 -2.99 52.20
CA ALA A 278 8.24 -4.23 52.76
C ALA A 278 9.75 -4.09 52.83
N GLU A 279 10.24 -3.57 53.96
CA GLU A 279 11.64 -3.76 54.36
C GLU A 279 11.88 -5.26 54.51
N GLY A 280 12.69 -5.80 53.62
CA GLY A 280 13.13 -7.19 53.64
C GLY A 280 14.43 -7.30 52.88
N GLN A 281 15.53 -7.06 53.59
CA GLN A 281 16.90 -7.31 53.14
C GLN A 281 17.00 -8.69 52.49
N LEU A 282 17.32 -8.77 51.20
CA LEU A 282 17.98 -9.92 50.59
C LEU A 282 18.91 -9.41 49.49
N GLN A 283 20.06 -10.04 49.45
CA GLN A 283 21.33 -9.50 48.97
C GLN A 283 21.39 -9.24 47.46
N ALA A 284 22.22 -8.26 47.11
CA ALA A 284 22.63 -7.95 45.75
C ALA A 284 23.23 -9.19 45.07
N SER A 285 22.58 -9.65 44.01
CA SER A 285 23.21 -10.47 42.98
C SER A 285 23.22 -9.67 41.68
N GLU A 286 24.42 -9.51 41.15
CA GLU A 286 24.73 -8.75 39.94
C GLU A 286 23.89 -9.20 38.75
N VAL A 287 23.11 -8.29 38.18
CA VAL A 287 22.58 -8.47 36.82
C VAL A 287 23.67 -8.04 35.85
N ARG A 288 24.47 -9.02 35.39
CA ARG A 288 25.33 -8.85 34.22
C ARG A 288 24.47 -8.57 32.99
N LEU A 289 24.63 -7.40 32.41
CA LEU A 289 24.10 -7.03 31.11
C LEU A 289 24.77 -7.90 30.04
N PHE A 290 24.09 -8.95 29.55
CA PHE A 290 24.51 -9.64 28.33
C PHE A 290 24.12 -8.79 27.12
N VAL A 291 25.07 -7.98 26.65
CA VAL A 291 25.02 -7.42 25.29
C VAL A 291 25.28 -8.58 24.33
N VAL A 292 24.22 -9.16 23.76
CA VAL A 292 24.36 -10.02 22.59
C VAL A 292 24.50 -9.11 21.37
N ASN A 293 25.74 -8.79 21.04
CA ASN A 293 26.13 -8.40 19.69
C ASN A 293 25.90 -9.62 18.79
N ASN A 294 24.89 -9.56 17.91
CA ASN A 294 24.86 -10.43 16.74
C ASN A 294 24.81 -9.56 15.48
N HIS A 295 25.98 -9.49 14.85
CA HIS A 295 26.22 -9.02 13.50
C HIS A 295 25.20 -9.61 12.53
N LEU A 296 24.33 -8.77 11.97
CA LEU A 296 23.75 -9.04 10.66
C LEU A 296 24.85 -8.83 9.62
N GLY A 297 25.55 -9.91 9.28
CA GLY A 297 26.37 -9.98 8.08
C GLY A 297 25.49 -9.92 6.85
N PHE A 298 25.25 -8.72 6.33
CA PHE A 298 24.86 -8.54 4.94
C PHE A 298 26.14 -8.39 4.12
N SER A 299 26.47 -9.46 3.39
CA SER A 299 27.48 -9.41 2.33
C SER A 299 27.07 -8.36 1.30
N LEU A 300 28.01 -7.46 0.98
CA LEU A 300 27.86 -6.30 0.11
C LEU A 300 28.08 -6.62 -1.39
N ASP A 301 28.19 -7.90 -1.77
CA ASP A 301 28.69 -8.30 -3.09
C ASP A 301 27.62 -8.81 -4.07
N THR A 302 26.42 -8.21 -4.15
CA THR A 302 25.46 -8.59 -5.22
C THR A 302 24.66 -7.45 -5.83
N PHE A 303 25.18 -6.22 -5.79
CA PHE A 303 24.52 -5.06 -6.43
C PHE A 303 25.26 -4.44 -7.63
N PHE A 304 26.36 -5.04 -8.10
CA PHE A 304 26.98 -4.67 -9.37
C PHE A 304 27.01 -5.85 -10.33
N SER A 305 25.88 -6.12 -10.98
CA SER A 305 25.88 -6.60 -12.37
C SER A 305 24.45 -6.51 -12.92
N ILE A 306 24.18 -5.46 -13.68
CA ILE A 306 23.37 -5.43 -14.91
C ILE A 306 23.64 -4.04 -15.48
N THR A 307 24.58 -4.01 -16.43
CA THR A 307 24.58 -3.05 -17.53
C THR A 307 23.95 -3.78 -18.70
#